data_AF-K5UR76-F1
#
_entry.id   AF-K5UR76-F1
#
_cell.length_a   1.000
_cell.length_b   1.000
_cell.length_c   1.000
_cell.angle_alpha   90.00
_cell.angle_beta   90.00
_cell.angle_gamma   90.00
#
_symmetry.space_group_name_H-M   'P 1'
#
loop_
_entity.id
_entity.type
_entity.pdbx_description
1 polymer ?
#
loop_
_entity_poly.entity_id
_entity_poly.type
_entity_poly.pdbx_seq_one_letter_code
_entity_poly.pdbx_strand_id
1 'polypeptide(L)'
;TYYVQALDRIQNNESAIKPILLGNLEGDGTIWALSFTTLRAVLVLYLKQFADNVTDDQVCTLYPGQNNTIIMADFICDWQYRCRASLWAKAFIDQGEKNVFRYTYGVW
;
A
#
# COMPACT_ATOMS: atom_id res chain seq x y z
N THR A 1 -10.65 10.86 -1.31
CA THR A 1 -10.42 11.64 -2.55
C THR A 1 -9.17 12.51 -2.48
N TYR A 2 -8.72 12.93 -1.29
CA TYR A 2 -7.59 13.84 -1.11
C TYR A 2 -6.22 13.30 -1.60
N TYR A 3 -5.97 11.98 -1.49
CA TYR A 3 -4.66 11.40 -1.84
C TYR A 3 -4.38 11.27 -3.35
N VAL A 4 -5.42 11.15 -4.20
CA VAL A 4 -5.23 11.04 -5.66
C VAL A 4 -4.69 12.37 -6.18
N GLN A 5 -5.32 13.48 -5.79
CA GLN A 5 -4.90 14.82 -6.18
C GLN A 5 -3.48 15.17 -5.72
N ALA A 6 -3.04 14.69 -4.55
CA ALA A 6 -1.69 14.95 -4.08
C ALA A 6 -0.62 14.24 -4.92
N LEU A 7 -0.86 12.98 -5.28
CA LEU A 7 0.06 12.21 -6.13
C LEU A 7 0.12 12.80 -7.54
N ASP A 8 -1.03 13.15 -8.11
CA ASP A 8 -1.11 13.77 -9.45
C ASP A 8 -0.29 15.07 -9.51
N ARG A 9 -0.34 15.89 -8.44
CA ARG A 9 0.47 17.11 -8.34
C ARG A 9 1.97 16.84 -8.34
N ILE A 10 2.43 15.77 -7.69
CA ILE A 10 3.84 15.39 -7.72
C ILE A 10 4.22 14.99 -9.15
N GLN A 11 3.41 14.14 -9.77
CA GLN A 11 3.64 13.64 -11.14
C GLN A 11 3.62 14.75 -12.19
N ASN A 12 2.80 15.80 -12.00
CA ASN A 12 2.69 16.95 -12.88
C ASN A 12 3.71 18.06 -12.60
N ASN A 13 4.70 17.83 -11.73
CA ASN A 13 5.70 18.82 -11.31
C ASN A 13 5.11 20.05 -10.57
N GLU A 14 3.94 19.90 -9.95
CA GLU A 14 3.23 20.94 -9.18
C GLU A 14 3.49 20.85 -7.66
N SER A 15 4.57 20.14 -7.31
CA SER A 15 5.01 19.91 -5.94
C SER A 15 6.46 20.40 -5.76
N ALA A 16 6.83 20.75 -4.52
CA ALA A 16 8.19 21.19 -4.23
C ALA A 16 9.16 20.01 -4.27
N ILE A 17 10.28 20.17 -5.00
CA ILE A 17 11.38 19.20 -5.04
C ILE A 17 12.25 19.43 -3.80
N LYS A 18 12.08 18.58 -2.79
CA LYS A 18 12.80 18.61 -1.52
C LYS A 18 13.14 17.17 -1.11
N PRO A 19 14.22 16.95 -0.33
CA PRO A 19 14.49 15.64 0.25
C PRO A 19 13.31 15.10 1.05
N ILE A 20 12.99 13.82 0.88
CA ILE A 20 11.84 13.18 1.52
C ILE A 20 12.26 11.90 2.21
N LEU A 21 11.69 11.69 3.40
CA LEU A 21 11.76 10.44 4.14
C LEU A 21 10.34 9.85 4.23
N LEU A 22 10.16 8.65 3.67
CA LEU A 22 8.89 7.92 3.68
C LEU A 22 9.01 6.67 4.57
N GLY A 23 8.03 6.47 5.43
CA GLY A 23 8.01 5.36 6.38
C GLY A 23 6.72 4.57 6.33
N ASN A 24 6.83 3.28 6.65
CA ASN A 24 5.70 2.42 6.99
C ASN A 24 6.10 1.48 8.13
N LEU A 25 5.13 0.93 8.84
CA LEU A 25 5.38 -0.16 9.78
C LEU A 25 5.34 -1.51 9.03
N GLU A 26 6.02 -2.50 9.58
CA GLU A 26 5.95 -3.86 9.06
C GLU A 26 4.55 -4.45 9.23
N GLY A 27 3.88 -4.19 10.35
CA GLY A 27 2.58 -4.76 10.69
C GLY A 27 1.39 -3.82 10.55
N ASP A 28 1.49 -2.72 9.78
CA ASP A 28 0.45 -1.67 9.71
C ASP A 28 -0.96 -2.21 9.39
N GLY A 29 -1.04 -3.31 8.63
CA GLY A 29 -2.31 -3.95 8.28
C GLY A 29 -2.97 -4.78 9.40
N THR A 30 -2.22 -5.17 10.43
CA THR A 30 -2.68 -6.15 11.43
C THR A 30 -3.87 -5.63 12.23
N ILE A 31 -3.82 -4.37 12.69
CA ILE A 31 -4.89 -3.78 13.50
C ILE A 31 -6.20 -3.67 12.71
N TRP A 32 -6.11 -3.44 11.39
CA TRP A 32 -7.27 -3.34 10.52
C TRP A 32 -7.85 -4.71 10.16
N ALA A 33 -6.98 -5.71 9.99
CA ALA A 33 -7.40 -7.08 9.70
C ALA A 33 -8.31 -7.67 10.79
N LEU A 34 -8.21 -7.21 12.05
CA LEU A 34 -9.08 -7.62 13.15
C LEU A 34 -10.56 -7.36 12.91
N SER A 35 -10.90 -6.45 12.00
CA SER A 35 -12.30 -6.14 11.66
C SER A 35 -12.90 -7.08 10.61
N PHE A 36 -12.13 -8.06 10.12
CA PHE A 36 -12.55 -8.96 9.03
C PHE A 36 -12.42 -10.42 9.43
N THR A 37 -13.39 -11.22 8.98
CA THR A 37 -13.42 -12.66 9.19
C THR A 37 -13.06 -13.46 7.94
N THR A 38 -13.06 -12.83 6.77
CA THR A 38 -12.79 -13.48 5.49
C THR A 38 -11.96 -12.58 4.58
N LEU A 39 -11.09 -13.19 3.77
CA LEU A 39 -10.30 -12.48 2.77
C LEU A 39 -11.19 -11.73 1.78
N ARG A 40 -12.25 -12.38 1.29
CA ARG A 40 -13.25 -11.74 0.43
C ARG A 40 -13.82 -10.44 0.99
N ALA A 41 -14.12 -10.35 2.29
CA ALA A 41 -14.61 -9.11 2.90
C ALA A 41 -13.59 -7.96 2.83
N VAL A 42 -12.29 -8.27 3.02
CA VAL A 42 -11.20 -7.31 2.83
C VAL A 42 -11.14 -6.86 1.37
N LEU A 43 -11.17 -7.79 0.41
CA LEU A 43 -11.09 -7.45 -1.01
C LEU A 43 -12.26 -6.57 -1.45
N VAL A 44 -13.49 -6.89 -1.03
CA VAL A 44 -14.68 -6.06 -1.31
C VAL A 44 -14.51 -4.64 -0.78
N LEU A 45 -14.02 -4.47 0.45
CA LEU A 45 -13.85 -3.14 1.03
C LEU A 45 -12.76 -2.33 0.32
N TYR A 46 -11.59 -2.92 0.09
CA TYR A 46 -10.41 -2.19 -0.35
C TYR A 46 -10.31 -2.05 -1.88
N LEU A 47 -10.76 -3.05 -2.64
CA LEU A 47 -10.79 -3.01 -4.11
C LEU A 47 -12.10 -2.40 -4.65
N LYS A 48 -13.16 -2.34 -3.83
CA LYS A 48 -14.45 -1.73 -4.18
C LYS A 48 -15.02 -2.31 -5.48
N GLN A 49 -15.30 -1.47 -6.48
CA GLN A 49 -15.83 -1.87 -7.79
C GLN A 49 -14.93 -2.86 -8.56
N PHE A 50 -13.67 -3.02 -8.16
CA PHE A 50 -12.75 -3.98 -8.78
C PHE A 50 -12.71 -5.33 -8.06
N ALA A 51 -13.41 -5.48 -6.93
CA ALA A 51 -13.35 -6.70 -6.13
C ALA A 51 -13.87 -7.93 -6.88
N ASP A 52 -14.85 -7.76 -7.77
CA ASP A 52 -15.41 -8.86 -8.57
C ASP A 52 -14.45 -9.34 -9.66
N ASN A 53 -13.45 -8.52 -10.02
CA ASN A 53 -12.43 -8.87 -11.01
C ASN A 53 -11.24 -9.61 -10.39
N VAL A 54 -11.22 -9.79 -9.06
CA VAL A 54 -10.12 -10.40 -8.33
C VAL A 54 -10.64 -11.58 -7.51
N THR A 55 -10.12 -12.78 -7.76
CA THR A 55 -10.44 -13.98 -7.00
C THR A 55 -9.60 -14.07 -5.72
N ASP A 56 -10.10 -14.77 -4.70
CA ASP A 56 -9.34 -14.99 -3.45
C ASP A 56 -8.04 -15.74 -3.79
N ASP A 57 -8.12 -16.74 -4.66
CA ASP A 57 -6.97 -17.52 -5.12
C ASP A 57 -5.89 -16.66 -5.78
N GLN A 58 -6.28 -15.70 -6.65
CA GLN A 58 -5.34 -14.77 -7.25
C GLN A 58 -4.56 -13.99 -6.20
N VAL A 59 -5.23 -13.52 -5.14
CA VAL A 59 -4.57 -12.84 -4.04
C VAL A 59 -3.67 -13.81 -3.26
N CYS A 60 -4.16 -15.00 -2.93
CA CYS A 60 -3.37 -16.02 -2.24
C CYS A 60 -2.07 -16.38 -2.98
N THR A 61 -2.06 -16.37 -4.32
CA THR A 61 -0.83 -16.62 -5.09
C THR A 61 0.26 -15.56 -4.90
N LEU A 62 -0.11 -14.34 -4.49
CA LEU A 62 0.83 -13.26 -4.18
C LEU A 62 1.45 -13.39 -2.79
N TYR A 63 0.87 -14.19 -1.91
CA TYR A 63 1.29 -14.41 -0.51
C TYR A 63 1.54 -15.90 -0.24
N PRO A 64 2.54 -16.52 -0.92
CA PRO A 64 2.75 -17.96 -0.86
C PRO A 64 3.08 -18.45 0.56
N GLY A 65 2.44 -19.55 0.96
CA GLY A 65 2.69 -20.19 2.26
C GLY A 65 2.00 -19.52 3.46
N GLN A 66 1.24 -18.45 3.24
CA GLN A 66 0.47 -17.79 4.28
C GLN A 66 -0.96 -18.33 4.39
N ASN A 67 -1.56 -18.21 5.58
CA ASN A 67 -2.99 -18.47 5.77
C ASN A 67 -3.81 -17.18 5.54
N ASN A 68 -5.12 -17.31 5.33
CA ASN A 68 -5.99 -16.17 5.05
C ASN A 68 -5.93 -15.06 6.10
N THR A 69 -5.70 -15.38 7.37
CA THR A 69 -5.59 -14.37 8.44
C THR A 69 -4.35 -13.48 8.24
N ILE A 70 -3.21 -14.09 7.94
CA ILE A 70 -1.96 -13.37 7.66
C ILE A 70 -2.10 -12.59 6.35
N ILE A 71 -2.67 -13.23 5.30
CA ILE A 71 -2.90 -12.60 4.00
C ILE A 71 -3.77 -11.35 4.13
N MET A 72 -4.82 -11.38 4.95
CA MET A 72 -5.67 -10.19 5.17
C MET A 72 -4.85 -9.02 5.74
N ALA A 73 -3.99 -9.27 6.74
CA ALA A 73 -3.14 -8.24 7.32
C ALA A 73 -2.10 -7.73 6.30
N ASP A 74 -1.40 -8.63 5.63
CA ASP A 74 -0.37 -8.27 4.66
C ASP A 74 -0.96 -7.54 3.45
N PHE A 75 -2.11 -7.98 2.94
CA PHE A 75 -2.83 -7.30 1.88
C PHE A 75 -3.19 -5.87 2.25
N ILE A 76 -3.72 -5.63 3.46
CA ILE A 76 -4.05 -4.28 3.91
C ILE A 76 -2.77 -3.44 4.05
N CYS A 77 -1.70 -4.05 4.59
CA CYS A 77 -0.41 -3.40 4.76
C CYS A 77 0.18 -2.96 3.41
N ASP A 78 0.15 -3.84 2.41
CA ASP A 78 0.64 -3.57 1.07
C ASP A 78 -0.23 -2.52 0.37
N TRP A 79 -1.55 -2.72 0.36
CA TRP A 79 -2.49 -1.85 -0.34
C TRP A 79 -2.53 -0.41 0.20
N GLN A 80 -2.49 -0.23 1.52
CA GLN A 80 -2.61 1.10 2.13
C GLN A 80 -1.27 1.76 2.43
N TYR A 81 -0.21 1.01 2.70
CA TYR A 81 1.01 1.57 3.26
C TYR A 81 2.21 1.33 2.35
N ARG A 82 2.68 0.09 2.22
CA ARG A 82 3.95 -0.21 1.55
C ARG A 82 3.94 0.13 0.05
N CYS A 83 2.89 -0.24 -0.68
CA CYS A 83 2.79 0.08 -2.11
C CYS A 83 2.53 1.58 -2.33
N ARG A 84 1.76 2.23 -1.44
CA ARG A 84 1.56 3.68 -1.52
C ARG A 84 2.85 4.46 -1.28
N ALA A 85 3.61 4.12 -0.24
CA ALA A 85 4.91 4.72 0.01
C ALA A 85 5.86 4.53 -1.19
N SER A 86 5.83 3.34 -1.81
CA SER A 86 6.58 3.07 -3.04
C SER A 86 6.15 3.96 -4.21
N LEU A 87 4.84 4.13 -4.40
CA LEU A 87 4.26 4.96 -5.46
C LEU A 87 4.63 6.43 -5.29
N TRP A 88 4.61 6.94 -4.06
CA TRP A 88 4.99 8.31 -3.74
C TRP A 88 6.50 8.51 -3.95
N ALA A 89 7.32 7.58 -3.46
CA ALA A 89 8.76 7.62 -3.68
C ALA A 89 9.09 7.68 -5.19
N LYS A 90 8.46 6.82 -5.98
CA LYS A 90 8.60 6.78 -7.44
C LYS A 90 8.22 8.12 -8.08
N ALA A 91 7.10 8.72 -7.67
CA ALA A 91 6.65 9.99 -8.23
C ALA A 91 7.66 11.13 -7.98
N PHE A 92 8.24 11.22 -6.78
CA PHE A 92 9.28 12.22 -6.48
C PHE A 92 10.58 11.97 -7.24
N ILE A 93 10.99 10.70 -7.39
CA ILE A 93 12.15 10.33 -8.21
C ILE A 93 11.93 10.75 -9.66
N ASP A 94 10.75 10.50 -10.22
CA ASP A 94 10.40 10.86 -11.60
C ASP A 94 10.34 12.39 -11.79
N GLN A 95 9.99 13.14 -10.73
CA GLN A 95 10.07 14.60 -10.69
C GLN A 95 11.52 15.14 -10.64
N GLY A 96 12.52 14.26 -10.45
CA GLY A 96 13.93 14.61 -10.38
C GLY A 96 14.50 14.80 -8.97
N GLU A 97 13.77 14.47 -7.90
CA GLU A 97 14.34 14.43 -6.56
C GLU A 97 15.32 13.25 -6.42
N LYS A 98 16.53 13.54 -5.91
CA LYS A 98 17.60 12.54 -5.75
C LYS A 98 17.69 11.98 -4.34
N ASN A 99 17.12 12.68 -3.37
CA ASN A 99 17.19 12.38 -1.94
C ASN A 99 15.85 11.84 -1.45
N VAL A 100 15.47 10.65 -1.95
CA VAL A 100 14.26 9.95 -1.53
C VAL A 100 14.66 8.74 -0.69
N PHE A 101 14.39 8.82 0.60
CA PHE A 101 14.72 7.77 1.55
C PHE A 101 13.45 7.04 1.98
N ARG A 102 13.56 5.72 2.10
CA ARG A 102 12.48 4.86 2.57
C ARG A 102 12.95 4.04 3.75
N TYR A 103 12.06 3.85 4.73
CA TYR A 103 12.30 2.94 5.83
C TYR A 103 11.05 2.12 6.15
N THR A 104 11.27 0.92 6.68
CA THR A 104 10.24 0.12 7.31
C THR A 104 10.63 -0.09 8.77
N TYR A 105 9.71 0.21 9.67
CA TYR A 105 9.92 0.05 11.12
C TYR A 105 9.15 -1.17 11.63
N GLY A 106 9.85 -2.11 12.25
CA GLY A 106 9.31 -3.41 12.63
C GLY A 106 10.41 -4.35 13.14
N VAL A 107 10.01 -5.52 13.61
CA VAL A 107 10.92 -6.51 14.21
C VAL A 107 11.06 -7.67 13.23
N TRP A 108 12.24 -7.75 12.61
CA TRP A 108 12.71 -8.86 11.78
C TRP A 108 12.58 -10.22 12.45
#